data_AF-A0A7C6E9X1-F1
#
_entry.id   AF-A0A7C6E9X1-F1
#
_cell.length_a   1.000
_cell.length_b   1.000
_cell.length_c   1.000
_cell.angle_alpha   90.00
_cell.angle_beta   90.00
_cell.angle_gamma   90.00
#
_symmetry.space_group_name_H-M   'P 1'
#
loop_
_entity.id
_entity.type
_entity.pdbx_description
1 polymer ?
#
loop_
_entity_poly.entity_id
_entity_poly.type
_entity_poly.pdbx_seq_one_letter_code
_entity_poly.pdbx_strand_id
1 'polypeptide(L)'
;MNKANKDLKLNKEITHSETAQKFRKYPKPSNEKKYKKVTEKIQTNPKSGLVRDQLVIEKTYLPPATEHYPGAITVYIGDAKKVLSMLPEEVVDCVVTSPPYWKQRDYVHPDQIGQESSYIDYINRLVDIFNEMKRVLKPTGTFFLNVGYKYQDKELLLIPELLAVELQKSGWALLNKIIWHKPNAMPSSLDSRLSNVYEPVFLFVKEESKYKYYLSLDELRLPVTNFTAEKKAEELLGFQVEDPLNKSGKREGEVSRVFRNNEGRVIVKVSWKDGKETYEVVNDFNQESQLEVELECPDCKRIITQEIEIEKHRSLFCKGFLRPIMPSKIDYDNMVELKPPLLFRLPPKRQSYEGKFKISPANHGASPGARKSLFGEYLVLQRRYKVFQSVIAEFLRFWREKKGITTKEIDRLLGYKDTAGHWFRKDTGSWGRGGSIPLPDDWFRLKGILKFDDIYDRWVTETHLVLQTVKPHPKGKNPGDVWSIKLQPLPEAHFATFPEELVNKCIEAGCPKSGVVLDPFAGSGTTGKVASDTGRDAILIELVPEYLNIIKKRCKNIKEVINVK
;
A
#
# COMPACT_ATOMS: atom_id res chain seq x y z
N MET A 1 -18.13 -14.95 68.87
CA MET A 1 -17.24 -13.77 68.84
C MET A 1 -16.35 -13.95 67.62
N ASN A 2 -16.39 -13.19 66.53
CA ASN A 2 -16.72 -11.78 66.35
C ASN A 2 -17.63 -11.54 65.12
N LYS A 3 -18.38 -10.44 65.23
CA LYS A 3 -19.37 -9.86 64.31
C LYS A 3 -18.72 -9.08 63.14
N ALA A 4 -19.55 -8.86 62.11
CA ALA A 4 -19.57 -7.73 61.16
C ALA A 4 -18.50 -7.77 60.04
N ASN A 5 -18.79 -7.61 58.75
CA ASN A 5 -19.82 -6.88 57.98
C ASN A 5 -20.06 -7.65 56.64
N LYS A 6 -21.30 -7.84 56.17
CA LYS A 6 -22.01 -6.97 55.17
C LYS A 6 -21.14 -6.68 53.94
N ASP A 7 -21.49 -6.99 52.69
CA ASP A 7 -22.80 -7.12 52.04
C ASP A 7 -22.66 -7.73 50.62
N LEU A 8 -23.74 -8.36 50.16
CA LEU A 8 -24.19 -8.64 48.79
C LEU A 8 -23.29 -9.40 47.78
N LYS A 9 -23.66 -10.66 47.49
CA LYS A 9 -23.88 -11.15 46.11
C LYS A 9 -25.04 -12.17 46.09
N LEU A 10 -26.19 -11.74 45.58
CA LEU A 10 -27.27 -12.62 45.13
C LEU A 10 -27.39 -12.50 43.61
N ASN A 11 -27.65 -13.64 42.98
CA ASN A 11 -27.74 -13.92 41.54
C ASN A 11 -28.56 -12.93 40.72
N LYS A 12 -28.17 -12.74 39.45
CA LYS A 12 -29.11 -12.76 38.32
C LYS A 12 -28.39 -13.01 36.98
N GLU A 13 -29.11 -13.74 36.16
CA GLU A 13 -28.78 -14.27 34.83
C GLU A 13 -28.25 -13.20 33.88
N ILE A 14 -27.24 -13.56 33.07
CA ILE A 14 -26.84 -12.77 31.90
C ILE A 14 -27.16 -13.61 30.67
N THR A 15 -28.18 -13.16 29.96
CA THR A 15 -28.66 -13.66 28.67
C THR A 15 -27.60 -13.51 27.56
N HIS A 16 -27.60 -14.46 26.63
CA HIS A 16 -26.69 -14.68 25.50
C HIS A 16 -26.63 -13.59 24.40
N SER A 17 -26.64 -12.29 24.72
CA SER A 17 -26.64 -11.21 23.70
C SER A 17 -25.52 -10.18 23.78
N GLU A 18 -24.51 -10.32 24.64
CA GLU A 18 -23.50 -9.26 24.86
C GLU A 18 -22.08 -9.56 24.34
N THR A 19 -21.86 -10.61 23.57
CA THR A 19 -20.51 -10.93 23.02
C THR A 19 -20.21 -10.34 21.64
N ALA A 20 -21.12 -9.57 21.04
CA ALA A 20 -20.96 -9.01 19.69
C ALA A 20 -20.49 -7.53 19.63
N GLN A 21 -20.23 -6.86 20.76
CA GLN A 21 -19.86 -5.43 20.77
C GLN A 21 -18.61 -5.14 21.63
N LYS A 22 -17.46 -5.68 21.23
CA LYS A 22 -16.14 -5.14 21.59
C LYS A 22 -15.20 -5.07 20.39
N PHE A 23 -15.69 -4.55 19.26
CA PHE A 23 -14.80 -3.99 18.25
C PHE A 23 -14.42 -2.56 18.65
N ARG A 24 -13.11 -2.32 18.73
CA ARG A 24 -12.47 -1.03 19.02
C ARG A 24 -13.20 0.11 18.33
N LYS A 25 -13.70 1.10 19.10
CA LYS A 25 -14.04 2.42 18.56
C LYS A 25 -12.74 3.04 18.03
N TYR A 26 -12.51 2.92 16.73
CA TYR A 26 -11.50 3.70 16.03
C TYR A 26 -11.85 5.19 16.18
N PRO A 27 -10.86 6.09 16.40
CA PRO A 27 -11.11 7.51 16.22
C PRO A 27 -11.58 7.71 14.76
N LYS A 28 -12.72 8.38 14.57
CA LYS A 28 -13.22 8.74 13.24
C LYS A 28 -12.08 9.42 12.47
N PRO A 29 -11.64 8.89 11.31
CA PRO A 29 -10.59 9.55 10.55
C PRO A 29 -11.15 10.83 9.94
N SER A 30 -10.65 11.99 10.36
CA SER A 30 -10.96 13.32 9.83
C SER A 30 -10.51 13.53 8.36
N ASN A 31 -10.19 12.45 7.62
CA ASN A 31 -9.54 12.47 6.32
C ASN A 31 -10.27 11.69 5.21
N GLU A 32 -11.53 11.27 5.39
CA GLU A 32 -12.31 10.56 4.33
C GLU A 32 -12.32 11.30 2.98
N LYS A 33 -12.45 12.64 2.99
CA LYS A 33 -12.42 13.47 1.77
C LYS A 33 -11.07 13.47 1.05
N LYS A 34 -9.97 13.30 1.79
CA LYS A 34 -8.61 13.34 1.26
C LYS A 34 -8.23 12.05 0.54
N TYR A 35 -8.74 10.91 1.02
CA TYR A 35 -8.42 9.60 0.43
C TYR A 35 -9.29 9.26 -0.77
N LYS A 36 -10.53 9.78 -0.84
CA LYS A 36 -11.31 9.76 -2.08
C LYS A 36 -10.51 10.38 -3.24
N LYS A 37 -9.85 11.52 -3.01
CA LYS A 37 -8.98 12.19 -3.98
C LYS A 37 -7.70 11.43 -4.34
N VAL A 38 -7.10 10.67 -3.44
CA VAL A 38 -5.91 9.84 -3.74
C VAL A 38 -6.29 8.63 -4.58
N THR A 39 -7.38 7.95 -4.22
CA THR A 39 -7.94 6.85 -5.03
C THR A 39 -8.40 7.36 -6.40
N GLU A 40 -9.01 8.56 -6.47
CA GLU A 40 -9.35 9.25 -7.73
C GLU A 40 -8.10 9.68 -8.54
N LYS A 41 -7.00 10.14 -7.90
CA LYS A 41 -5.72 10.46 -8.58
C LYS A 41 -5.06 9.24 -9.21
N ILE A 42 -5.05 8.11 -8.50
CA ILE A 42 -4.51 6.84 -9.02
C ILE A 42 -5.39 6.39 -10.20
N GLN A 43 -6.72 6.56 -10.12
CA GLN A 43 -7.67 6.23 -11.20
C GLN A 43 -7.61 7.16 -12.43
N THR A 44 -7.21 8.42 -12.27
CA THR A 44 -7.25 9.44 -13.34
C THR A 44 -5.92 9.66 -14.06
N ASN A 45 -4.76 9.30 -13.47
CA ASN A 45 -3.48 9.37 -14.19
C ASN A 45 -2.51 8.23 -13.84
N PRO A 46 -2.77 7.02 -14.33
CA PRO A 46 -1.93 5.87 -14.02
C PRO A 46 -0.69 5.94 -14.93
N LYS A 47 0.47 6.30 -14.36
CA LYS A 47 1.73 6.48 -15.11
C LYS A 47 2.34 5.16 -15.61
N SER A 48 1.79 4.01 -15.23
CA SER A 48 2.19 2.68 -15.72
C SER A 48 0.96 1.83 -16.05
N GLY A 49 1.06 1.00 -17.09
CA GLY A 49 -0.01 0.05 -17.47
C GLY A 49 -0.40 -0.89 -16.32
N LEU A 50 0.57 -1.30 -15.50
CA LEU A 50 0.37 -2.12 -14.31
C LEU A 50 -0.56 -1.48 -13.27
N VAL A 51 -0.46 -0.17 -13.04
CA VAL A 51 -1.33 0.53 -12.09
C VAL A 51 -2.74 0.71 -12.67
N ARG A 52 -2.90 0.82 -14.01
CA ARG A 52 -4.22 0.81 -14.68
C ARG A 52 -4.92 -0.51 -14.46
N ASP A 53 -4.22 -1.59 -14.74
CA ASP A 53 -4.78 -2.94 -14.69
C ASP A 53 -5.16 -3.32 -13.25
N GLN A 54 -4.35 -2.95 -12.25
CA GLN A 54 -4.69 -3.16 -10.84
C GLN A 54 -5.95 -2.40 -10.42
N LEU A 55 -6.12 -1.16 -10.87
CA LEU A 55 -7.32 -0.38 -10.56
C LEU A 55 -8.57 -0.89 -11.26
N VAL A 56 -8.42 -1.44 -12.47
CA VAL A 56 -9.52 -2.10 -13.19
C VAL A 56 -9.93 -3.34 -12.40
N ILE A 57 -8.97 -4.17 -11.97
CA ILE A 57 -9.22 -5.33 -11.11
C ILE A 57 -9.93 -4.90 -9.82
N GLU A 58 -9.39 -3.91 -9.09
CA GLU A 58 -10.02 -3.41 -7.86
C GLU A 58 -11.44 -2.90 -8.10
N LYS A 59 -11.69 -2.18 -9.20
CA LYS A 59 -13.03 -1.69 -9.56
C LYS A 59 -13.99 -2.83 -9.91
N THR A 60 -13.53 -3.85 -10.62
CA THR A 60 -14.31 -5.05 -10.96
C THR A 60 -14.76 -5.78 -9.70
N TYR A 61 -13.93 -5.77 -8.66
CA TYR A 61 -14.20 -6.45 -7.39
C TYR A 61 -14.71 -5.52 -6.27
N LEU A 62 -15.14 -4.29 -6.57
CA LEU A 62 -15.84 -3.44 -5.60
C LEU A 62 -17.22 -4.06 -5.34
N PRO A 63 -17.50 -4.56 -4.12
CA PRO A 63 -18.82 -5.09 -3.82
C PRO A 63 -19.85 -3.95 -3.87
N PRO A 64 -21.04 -4.15 -4.49
CA PRO A 64 -22.14 -3.23 -4.31
C PRO A 64 -22.46 -3.09 -2.82
N ALA A 65 -22.61 -1.86 -2.33
CA ALA A 65 -22.67 -1.50 -0.90
C ALA A 65 -23.87 -2.09 -0.12
N THR A 66 -24.68 -2.97 -0.73
CA THR A 66 -25.97 -3.43 -0.21
C THR A 66 -26.17 -4.95 -0.26
N GLU A 67 -25.20 -5.73 -0.76
CA GLU A 67 -25.35 -7.18 -0.81
C GLU A 67 -24.88 -7.87 0.48
N HIS A 68 -25.74 -8.73 1.02
CA HIS A 68 -25.38 -9.67 2.07
C HIS A 68 -24.79 -10.92 1.40
N TYR A 69 -23.51 -11.18 1.63
CA TYR A 69 -22.85 -12.38 1.14
C TYR A 69 -22.99 -13.48 2.19
N PRO A 70 -23.75 -14.55 1.91
CA PRO A 70 -24.05 -15.57 2.90
C PRO A 70 -22.84 -16.45 3.25
N GLY A 71 -21.75 -16.38 2.46
CA GLY A 71 -20.56 -17.22 2.64
C GLY A 71 -20.92 -18.70 2.53
N ALA A 72 -21.54 -19.07 1.40
CA ALA A 72 -22.07 -20.42 1.17
C ALA A 72 -20.93 -21.42 0.95
N ILE A 73 -21.07 -22.60 1.56
CA ILE A 73 -20.05 -23.66 1.49
C ILE A 73 -20.60 -24.85 0.72
N THR A 74 -19.87 -25.28 -0.32
CA THR A 74 -20.12 -26.53 -1.04
C THR A 74 -19.03 -27.53 -0.69
N VAL A 75 -19.41 -28.73 -0.27
CA VAL A 75 -18.46 -29.78 0.10
C VAL A 75 -18.55 -30.93 -0.89
N TYR A 76 -17.42 -31.27 -1.52
CA TYR A 76 -17.27 -32.45 -2.34
C TYR A 76 -16.56 -33.54 -1.53
N ILE A 77 -17.15 -34.73 -1.50
CA ILE A 77 -16.52 -35.93 -0.92
C ILE A 77 -15.98 -36.79 -2.08
N GLY A 78 -14.66 -36.87 -2.22
CA GLY A 78 -13.99 -37.62 -3.29
C GLY A 78 -12.55 -37.20 -3.55
N ASP A 79 -11.87 -37.86 -4.50
CA ASP A 79 -10.50 -37.54 -4.90
C ASP A 79 -10.37 -36.12 -5.45
N ALA A 80 -9.36 -35.39 -4.97
CA ALA A 80 -9.14 -33.99 -5.32
C ALA A 80 -8.99 -33.78 -6.82
N LYS A 81 -8.19 -34.61 -7.51
CA LYS A 81 -7.96 -34.46 -8.96
C LYS A 81 -9.26 -34.68 -9.74
N LYS A 82 -10.03 -35.69 -9.36
CA LYS A 82 -11.32 -36.02 -9.98
C LYS A 82 -12.38 -34.94 -9.77
N VAL A 83 -12.49 -34.41 -8.56
CA VAL A 83 -13.43 -33.32 -8.30
C VAL A 83 -13.02 -32.06 -9.07
N LEU A 84 -11.72 -31.71 -9.04
CA LEU A 84 -11.20 -30.56 -9.78
C LEU A 84 -11.47 -30.66 -11.28
N SER A 85 -11.40 -31.84 -11.90
CA SER A 85 -11.70 -32.01 -13.33
C SER A 85 -13.18 -31.81 -13.68
N MET A 86 -14.08 -31.96 -12.70
CA MET A 86 -15.52 -31.72 -12.86
C MET A 86 -15.93 -30.26 -12.62
N LEU A 87 -15.11 -29.47 -11.92
CA LEU A 87 -15.40 -28.06 -11.69
C LEU A 87 -15.30 -27.25 -13.00
N PRO A 88 -16.12 -26.20 -13.19
CA PRO A 88 -15.95 -25.32 -14.34
C PRO A 88 -14.60 -24.58 -14.31
N GLU A 89 -14.17 -24.07 -15.46
CA GLU A 89 -12.97 -23.23 -15.55
C GLU A 89 -13.21 -21.88 -14.88
N GLU A 90 -12.16 -21.27 -14.33
CA GLU A 90 -12.17 -19.87 -13.86
C GLU A 90 -13.30 -19.50 -12.88
N VAL A 91 -13.63 -20.40 -11.95
CA VAL A 91 -14.67 -20.18 -10.93
C VAL A 91 -14.12 -19.78 -9.56
N VAL A 92 -12.84 -20.02 -9.29
CA VAL A 92 -12.21 -19.77 -7.98
C VAL A 92 -11.37 -18.50 -8.01
N ASP A 93 -11.52 -17.65 -6.99
CA ASP A 93 -10.75 -16.41 -6.83
C ASP A 93 -9.49 -16.61 -5.97
N CYS A 94 -9.53 -17.51 -4.99
CA CYS A 94 -8.42 -17.75 -4.09
C CYS A 94 -8.37 -19.22 -3.67
N VAL A 95 -7.19 -19.82 -3.70
CA VAL A 95 -6.94 -21.13 -3.09
C VAL A 95 -6.15 -20.90 -1.81
N VAL A 96 -6.59 -21.49 -0.71
CA VAL A 96 -5.81 -21.54 0.54
C VAL A 96 -5.85 -22.98 1.02
N THR A 97 -4.70 -23.64 1.02
CA THR A 97 -4.67 -25.08 1.30
C THR A 97 -3.36 -25.53 1.94
N SER A 98 -3.43 -26.71 2.55
CA SER A 98 -2.28 -27.45 3.06
C SER A 98 -2.50 -28.94 2.75
N PRO A 99 -1.74 -29.52 1.81
CA PRO A 99 -1.90 -30.92 1.46
C PRO A 99 -1.48 -31.85 2.61
N PRO A 100 -1.92 -33.12 2.60
CA PRO A 100 -1.36 -34.15 3.47
C PRO A 100 0.16 -34.23 3.36
N TYR A 101 0.91 -33.99 4.45
CA TYR A 101 2.37 -34.01 4.39
C TYR A 101 2.92 -35.45 4.24
N TRP A 102 3.94 -35.59 3.40
CA TRP A 102 4.57 -36.89 3.10
C TRP A 102 5.03 -37.64 4.36
N LYS A 103 4.60 -38.90 4.48
CA LYS A 103 4.82 -39.83 5.59
C LYS A 103 4.55 -39.21 6.97
N GLN A 104 3.63 -38.26 7.04
CA GLN A 104 3.25 -37.63 8.30
C GLN A 104 2.12 -38.39 8.99
N ARG A 105 1.12 -38.84 8.22
CA ARG A 105 -0.05 -39.57 8.71
C ARG A 105 -0.60 -40.52 7.66
N ASP A 106 -1.15 -41.64 8.12
CA ASP A 106 -1.94 -42.57 7.32
C ASP A 106 -3.43 -42.33 7.63
N TYR A 107 -4.19 -41.96 6.60
CA TYR A 107 -5.63 -41.72 6.65
C TYR A 107 -6.45 -42.99 6.36
N VAL A 108 -5.79 -44.13 6.16
CA VAL A 108 -6.40 -45.45 5.92
C VAL A 108 -7.35 -45.44 4.73
N HIS A 109 -7.08 -44.58 3.75
CA HIS A 109 -7.81 -44.50 2.48
C HIS A 109 -6.87 -44.93 1.33
N PRO A 110 -7.30 -45.81 0.41
CA PRO A 110 -6.44 -46.33 -0.66
C PRO A 110 -5.91 -45.22 -1.58
N ASP A 111 -6.73 -44.22 -1.88
CA ASP A 111 -6.36 -43.10 -2.76
C ASP A 111 -5.74 -41.90 -2.02
N GLN A 112 -5.31 -42.08 -0.77
CA GLN A 112 -4.71 -40.97 -0.01
C GLN A 112 -3.39 -40.50 -0.63
N ILE A 113 -3.08 -39.23 -0.41
CA ILE A 113 -1.80 -38.62 -0.77
C ILE A 113 -0.91 -38.56 0.47
N GLY A 114 0.40 -38.60 0.28
CA GLY A 114 1.38 -38.51 1.37
C GLY A 114 1.91 -39.86 1.83
N GLN A 115 1.54 -40.98 1.18
CA GLN A 115 2.06 -42.33 1.43
C GLN A 115 2.87 -42.89 0.26
N GLU A 116 3.25 -42.04 -0.70
CA GLU A 116 4.07 -42.42 -1.84
C GLU A 116 5.44 -42.96 -1.38
N SER A 117 6.02 -43.87 -2.18
CA SER A 117 7.28 -44.54 -1.87
C SER A 117 8.43 -43.55 -1.69
N SER A 118 8.51 -42.53 -2.55
CA SER A 118 9.46 -41.41 -2.45
C SER A 118 8.76 -40.05 -2.31
N TYR A 119 9.47 -39.07 -1.76
CA TYR A 119 8.97 -37.70 -1.68
C TYR A 119 8.91 -37.01 -3.05
N ILE A 120 9.63 -37.52 -4.07
CA ILE A 120 9.56 -37.04 -5.44
C ILE A 120 8.23 -37.45 -6.08
N ASP A 121 7.80 -38.69 -5.86
CA ASP A 121 6.50 -39.17 -6.35
C ASP A 121 5.35 -38.40 -5.70
N TYR A 122 5.46 -38.10 -4.41
CA TYR A 122 4.56 -37.20 -3.70
C TYR A 122 4.51 -35.79 -4.33
N ILE A 123 5.67 -35.20 -4.64
CA ILE A 123 5.74 -33.88 -5.30
C ILE A 123 5.06 -33.95 -6.67
N ASN A 124 5.37 -34.96 -7.48
CA ASN A 124 4.76 -35.14 -8.81
C ASN A 124 3.23 -35.28 -8.70
N ARG A 125 2.73 -36.05 -7.73
CA ARG A 125 1.30 -36.21 -7.48
C ARG A 125 0.62 -34.89 -7.11
N LEU A 126 1.27 -34.05 -6.31
CA LEU A 126 0.76 -32.71 -5.99
C LEU A 126 0.79 -31.76 -7.18
N VAL A 127 1.87 -31.77 -7.96
CA VAL A 127 1.97 -30.96 -9.19
C VAL A 127 0.84 -31.30 -10.16
N ASP A 128 0.56 -32.59 -10.34
CA ASP A 128 -0.58 -33.08 -11.14
C ASP A 128 -1.92 -32.48 -10.69
N ILE A 129 -2.19 -32.48 -9.39
CA ILE A 129 -3.43 -31.93 -8.82
C ILE A 129 -3.47 -30.41 -9.00
N PHE A 130 -2.37 -29.73 -8.72
CA PHE A 130 -2.28 -28.29 -8.85
C PHE A 130 -2.33 -27.83 -10.32
N ASN A 131 -1.94 -28.67 -11.28
CA ASN A 131 -2.15 -28.41 -12.71
C ASN A 131 -3.63 -28.39 -13.08
N GLU A 132 -4.43 -29.36 -12.60
CA GLU A 132 -5.89 -29.33 -12.75
C GLU A 132 -6.53 -28.11 -12.05
N MET A 133 -6.05 -27.80 -10.84
CA MET A 133 -6.51 -26.64 -10.08
C MET A 133 -6.28 -25.32 -10.80
N LYS A 134 -5.21 -25.21 -11.60
CA LYS A 134 -4.91 -23.99 -12.35
C LYS A 134 -6.04 -23.60 -13.31
N ARG A 135 -6.68 -24.57 -13.96
CA ARG A 135 -7.81 -24.35 -14.86
C ARG A 135 -9.01 -23.75 -14.11
N VAL A 136 -9.28 -24.23 -12.90
CA VAL A 136 -10.40 -23.80 -12.03
C VAL A 136 -10.16 -22.40 -11.45
N LEU A 137 -8.90 -22.02 -11.22
CA LEU A 137 -8.53 -20.68 -10.74
C LEU A 137 -8.79 -19.62 -11.82
N LYS A 138 -9.35 -18.47 -11.45
CA LYS A 138 -9.47 -17.31 -12.36
C LYS A 138 -8.10 -16.78 -12.77
N PRO A 139 -7.97 -16.06 -13.90
CA PRO A 139 -6.73 -15.39 -14.28
C PRO A 139 -6.20 -14.45 -13.18
N THR A 140 -7.09 -13.75 -12.49
CA THR A 140 -6.72 -12.86 -11.37
C THR A 140 -6.53 -13.56 -10.03
N GLY A 141 -6.72 -14.89 -9.98
CA GLY A 141 -6.77 -15.63 -8.74
C GLY A 141 -5.41 -15.86 -8.10
N THR A 142 -5.42 -16.11 -6.79
CA THR A 142 -4.21 -16.38 -6.00
C THR A 142 -4.22 -17.78 -5.39
N PHE A 143 -3.04 -18.32 -5.11
CA PHE A 143 -2.88 -19.64 -4.53
C PHE A 143 -1.88 -19.60 -3.37
N PHE A 144 -2.39 -19.77 -2.14
CA PHE A 144 -1.61 -19.91 -0.92
C PHE A 144 -1.45 -21.39 -0.56
N LEU A 145 -0.20 -21.86 -0.59
CA LEU A 145 0.16 -23.24 -0.34
C LEU A 145 1.04 -23.35 0.92
N ASN A 146 0.49 -23.93 2.00
CA ASN A 146 1.28 -24.23 3.20
C ASN A 146 1.75 -25.68 3.18
N VAL A 147 3.08 -25.87 3.18
CA VAL A 147 3.71 -27.21 3.22
C VAL A 147 4.85 -27.21 4.21
N GLY A 148 4.84 -28.17 5.14
CA GLY A 148 5.82 -28.28 6.21
C GLY A 148 7.07 -29.05 5.78
N TYR A 149 8.14 -28.87 6.57
CA TYR A 149 9.39 -29.59 6.36
C TYR A 149 9.33 -31.02 6.88
N LYS A 150 10.00 -31.92 6.17
CA LYS A 150 10.25 -33.30 6.60
C LYS A 150 11.74 -33.58 6.67
N TYR A 151 12.10 -34.40 7.65
CA TYR A 151 13.43 -34.98 7.77
C TYR A 151 13.36 -36.49 7.53
N GLN A 152 14.39 -37.02 6.88
CA GLN A 152 14.66 -38.45 6.77
C GLN A 152 16.15 -38.65 7.02
N ASP A 153 16.51 -39.62 7.84
CA ASP A 153 17.91 -39.93 8.16
C ASP A 153 18.75 -38.71 8.61
N LYS A 154 18.12 -37.80 9.37
CA LYS A 154 18.63 -36.50 9.86
C LYS A 154 18.85 -35.41 8.79
N GLU A 155 18.63 -35.71 7.52
CA GLU A 155 18.67 -34.75 6.42
C GLU A 155 17.34 -33.99 6.29
N LEU A 156 17.43 -32.69 5.98
CA LEU A 156 16.26 -31.88 5.64
C LEU A 156 15.95 -32.06 4.16
N LEU A 157 14.80 -32.65 3.83
CA LEU A 157 14.47 -33.07 2.45
C LEU A 157 14.10 -31.93 1.48
N LEU A 158 13.96 -30.69 1.97
CA LEU A 158 13.59 -29.51 1.16
C LEU A 158 12.32 -29.69 0.31
N ILE A 159 11.40 -30.57 0.74
CA ILE A 159 10.13 -30.85 0.03
C ILE A 159 9.38 -29.56 -0.34
N PRO A 160 9.20 -28.56 0.56
CA PRO A 160 8.50 -27.34 0.19
C PRO A 160 9.17 -26.57 -0.96
N GLU A 161 10.49 -26.44 -0.95
CA GLU A 161 11.25 -25.74 -1.99
C GLU A 161 11.22 -26.51 -3.32
N LEU A 162 11.40 -27.83 -3.28
CA LEU A 162 11.35 -28.67 -4.47
C LEU A 162 9.97 -28.62 -5.13
N LEU A 163 8.89 -28.72 -4.33
CA LEU A 163 7.53 -28.56 -4.82
C LEU A 163 7.31 -27.18 -5.45
N ALA A 164 7.82 -26.11 -4.83
CA ALA A 164 7.69 -24.77 -5.39
C ALA A 164 8.41 -24.63 -6.73
N VAL A 165 9.60 -25.23 -6.88
CA VAL A 165 10.34 -25.25 -8.16
C VAL A 165 9.58 -26.00 -9.23
N GLU A 166 9.02 -27.18 -8.93
CA GLU A 166 8.23 -27.96 -9.91
C GLU A 166 6.93 -27.25 -10.31
N LEU A 167 6.29 -26.53 -9.39
CA LEU A 167 5.15 -25.68 -9.72
C LEU A 167 5.54 -24.53 -10.64
N GLN A 168 6.70 -23.90 -10.42
CA GLN A 168 7.18 -22.86 -11.33
C GLN A 168 7.45 -23.39 -12.74
N LYS A 169 8.09 -24.55 -12.86
CA LYS A 169 8.28 -25.24 -14.15
C LYS A 169 6.95 -25.59 -14.81
N SER A 170 5.93 -25.84 -14.01
CA SER A 170 4.58 -26.17 -14.48
C SER A 170 3.72 -24.94 -14.76
N GLY A 171 4.28 -23.74 -14.89
CA GLY A 171 3.58 -22.51 -15.29
C GLY A 171 2.89 -21.76 -14.14
N TRP A 172 3.41 -21.86 -12.93
CA TRP A 172 3.02 -21.00 -11.81
C TRP A 172 4.08 -19.91 -11.58
N ALA A 173 3.68 -18.69 -11.24
CA ALA A 173 4.60 -17.64 -10.79
C ALA A 173 4.58 -17.54 -9.27
N LEU A 174 5.72 -17.79 -8.62
CA LEU A 174 5.89 -17.58 -7.19
C LEU A 174 6.11 -16.10 -6.88
N LEU A 175 5.20 -15.49 -6.10
CA LEU A 175 5.29 -14.09 -5.69
C LEU A 175 6.02 -13.93 -4.36
N ASN A 176 5.66 -14.74 -3.36
CA ASN A 176 6.25 -14.68 -2.02
C ASN A 176 6.40 -16.07 -1.41
N LYS A 177 7.51 -16.26 -0.68
CA LYS A 177 7.66 -17.30 0.34
C LYS A 177 7.41 -16.65 1.70
N ILE A 178 6.19 -16.77 2.20
CA ILE A 178 5.81 -16.27 3.52
C ILE A 178 6.29 -17.26 4.58
N ILE A 179 6.94 -16.78 5.63
CA ILE A 179 7.37 -17.57 6.77
C ILE A 179 6.32 -17.47 7.87
N TRP A 180 5.57 -18.55 8.08
CA TRP A 180 4.74 -18.69 9.27
C TRP A 180 5.61 -19.13 10.44
N HIS A 181 5.98 -18.18 11.30
CA HIS A 181 6.69 -18.43 12.55
C HIS A 181 5.71 -18.86 13.65
N LYS A 182 6.00 -19.97 14.33
CA LYS A 182 5.20 -20.58 15.38
C LYS A 182 5.81 -20.25 16.76
N PRO A 183 5.39 -19.17 17.45
CA PRO A 183 6.00 -18.76 18.72
C PRO A 183 5.75 -19.75 19.87
N ASN A 184 4.76 -20.62 19.73
CA ASN A 184 4.46 -21.73 20.64
C ASN A 184 4.74 -23.10 19.99
N ALA A 185 5.78 -23.19 19.14
CA ALA A 185 6.23 -24.46 18.61
C ALA A 185 6.55 -25.44 19.75
N MET A 186 6.15 -26.71 19.60
CA MET A 186 6.45 -27.74 20.59
C MET A 186 7.97 -27.87 20.76
N PRO A 187 8.49 -27.85 22.00
CA PRO A 187 9.89 -28.15 22.25
C PRO A 187 10.24 -29.53 21.71
N SER A 188 11.40 -29.66 21.05
CA SER A 188 11.92 -30.96 20.64
C SER A 188 13.10 -31.35 21.53
N SER A 189 13.18 -32.61 21.91
CA SER A 189 14.30 -33.19 22.66
C SER A 189 15.46 -33.60 21.72
N LEU A 190 15.61 -32.91 20.58
CA LEU A 190 16.61 -33.24 19.59
C LEU A 190 17.93 -32.54 19.92
N ASP A 191 18.98 -33.32 20.20
CA ASP A 191 20.30 -32.77 20.55
C ASP A 191 21.20 -32.56 19.31
N SER A 192 20.85 -33.15 18.17
CA SER A 192 21.71 -33.19 16.97
C SER A 192 21.35 -32.17 15.89
N ARG A 193 20.31 -31.35 16.09
CA ARG A 193 19.90 -30.28 15.16
C ARG A 193 18.96 -29.27 15.82
N LEU A 194 18.83 -28.10 15.19
CA LEU A 194 17.86 -27.09 15.61
C LEU A 194 16.41 -27.55 15.37
N SER A 195 15.51 -27.13 16.26
CA SER A 195 14.08 -27.35 16.12
C SER A 195 13.52 -26.51 14.98
N ASN A 196 12.69 -27.11 14.12
CA ASN A 196 11.98 -26.36 13.08
C ASN A 196 10.76 -25.66 13.71
N VAL A 197 10.81 -24.33 13.77
CA VAL A 197 9.79 -23.48 14.43
C VAL A 197 8.97 -22.64 13.45
N TYR A 198 9.08 -22.90 12.15
CA TYR A 198 8.34 -22.18 11.13
C TYR A 198 7.98 -23.10 9.95
N GLU A 199 6.94 -22.71 9.21
CA GLU A 199 6.56 -23.36 7.95
C GLU A 199 6.43 -22.31 6.83
N PRO A 200 6.79 -22.65 5.59
CA PRO A 200 6.54 -21.78 4.46
C PRO A 200 5.06 -21.83 4.04
N VAL A 201 4.56 -20.66 3.63
CA VAL A 201 3.34 -20.49 2.86
C VAL A 201 3.74 -19.81 1.56
N PHE A 202 3.65 -20.53 0.46
CA PHE A 202 3.97 -20.00 -0.86
C PHE A 202 2.75 -19.31 -1.45
N LEU A 203 2.93 -18.09 -1.95
CA LEU A 203 1.92 -17.36 -2.70
C LEU A 203 2.24 -17.44 -4.19
N PHE A 204 1.42 -18.19 -4.92
CA PHE A 204 1.48 -18.33 -6.37
C PHE A 204 0.34 -17.59 -7.07
N VAL A 205 0.59 -17.26 -8.33
CA VAL A 205 -0.43 -16.87 -9.33
C VAL A 205 -0.13 -17.61 -10.63
N LYS A 206 -1.07 -17.62 -11.58
CA LYS A 206 -0.77 -18.17 -12.92
C LYS A 206 0.35 -17.37 -13.58
N GLU A 207 1.28 -18.04 -14.24
CA GLU A 207 2.44 -17.37 -14.84
C GLU A 207 2.03 -16.30 -15.87
N GLU A 208 1.04 -16.62 -16.71
CA GLU A 208 0.46 -15.71 -17.70
C GLU A 208 -0.21 -14.48 -17.09
N SER A 209 -0.60 -14.55 -15.80
CA SER A 209 -1.28 -13.48 -15.08
C SER A 209 -0.42 -12.85 -13.97
N LYS A 210 0.90 -13.08 -13.97
CA LYS A 210 1.83 -12.56 -12.94
C LYS A 210 1.90 -11.03 -12.80
N TYR A 211 1.30 -10.30 -13.73
CA TYR A 211 1.19 -8.85 -13.72
C TYR A 211 -0.25 -8.34 -13.51
N LYS A 212 -1.24 -9.25 -13.42
CA LYS A 212 -2.67 -8.97 -13.37
C LYS A 212 -3.37 -9.95 -12.42
N TYR A 213 -3.24 -9.70 -11.12
CA TYR A 213 -3.83 -10.55 -10.07
C TYR A 213 -4.42 -9.72 -8.93
N TYR A 214 -5.37 -10.32 -8.20
CA TYR A 214 -5.96 -9.71 -7.03
C TYR A 214 -5.08 -9.97 -5.79
N LEU A 215 -4.58 -8.91 -5.15
CA LEU A 215 -3.91 -9.00 -3.85
C LEU A 215 -4.08 -7.69 -3.09
N SER A 216 -4.85 -7.71 -2.00
CA SER A 216 -5.11 -6.55 -1.15
C SER A 216 -4.34 -6.65 0.17
N LEU A 217 -3.38 -5.75 0.39
CA LEU A 217 -2.66 -5.72 1.67
C LEU A 217 -3.34 -4.86 2.72
N ASP A 218 -4.42 -4.17 2.36
CA ASP A 218 -4.96 -3.07 3.15
C ASP A 218 -5.48 -3.48 4.53
N GLU A 219 -6.17 -4.62 4.60
CA GLU A 219 -6.67 -5.20 5.86
C GLU A 219 -5.54 -5.85 6.69
N LEU A 220 -4.40 -6.15 6.07
CA LEU A 220 -3.24 -6.75 6.73
C LEU A 220 -2.21 -5.72 7.20
N ARG A 221 -2.34 -4.45 6.80
CA ARG A 221 -1.35 -3.43 7.11
C ARG A 221 -1.17 -3.26 8.61
N LEU A 222 0.09 -3.18 9.02
CA LEU A 222 0.43 -2.98 10.42
C LEU A 222 0.38 -1.48 10.73
N PRO A 223 -0.20 -1.08 11.86
CA PRO A 223 -0.22 0.32 12.26
C PRO A 223 1.21 0.84 12.35
N VAL A 224 1.41 2.05 11.84
CA VAL A 224 2.69 2.76 11.93
C VAL A 224 2.43 3.92 12.88
N THR A 225 3.27 4.05 13.91
CA THR A 225 3.38 5.33 14.62
C THR A 225 3.89 6.32 13.61
N ASN A 226 3.05 7.30 13.27
CA ASN A 226 3.37 8.27 12.25
C ASN A 226 4.44 9.19 12.86
N PHE A 227 5.72 8.84 12.69
CA PHE A 227 6.87 9.51 13.34
C PHE A 227 6.86 11.03 13.11
N THR A 228 6.25 11.47 12.01
CA THR A 228 6.09 12.89 11.66
C THR A 228 4.92 13.58 12.37
N ALA A 229 3.87 12.85 12.76
CA ALA A 229 2.71 13.41 13.45
C ALA A 229 2.97 13.67 14.94
N GLU A 230 3.94 12.96 15.54
CA GLU A 230 4.37 13.17 16.93
C GLU A 230 5.51 14.21 17.04
N LYS A 231 6.08 14.64 15.91
CA LYS A 231 7.19 15.58 15.88
C LYS A 231 6.73 16.98 16.27
N LYS A 232 7.33 17.53 17.33
CA LYS A 232 7.05 18.91 17.74
C LYS A 232 7.74 19.90 16.80
N ALA A 233 7.16 21.09 16.65
CA ALA A 233 7.66 22.08 15.70
C ALA A 233 9.08 22.54 16.06
N GLU A 234 9.34 22.76 17.35
CA GLU A 234 10.63 23.16 17.91
C GLU A 234 11.77 22.16 17.63
N GLU A 235 11.46 20.90 17.31
CA GLU A 235 12.46 19.89 16.94
C GLU A 235 13.03 20.09 15.53
N LEU A 236 12.48 21.02 14.73
CA LEU A 236 13.03 21.39 13.44
C LEU A 236 14.34 22.19 13.57
N LEU A 237 14.68 22.68 14.75
CA LEU A 237 15.91 23.44 14.96
C LEU A 237 17.15 22.62 14.53
N GLY A 238 18.00 23.23 13.71
CA GLY A 238 19.21 22.60 13.16
C GLY A 238 18.98 21.69 11.95
N PHE A 239 17.73 21.52 11.49
CA PHE A 239 17.47 20.73 10.29
C PHE A 239 18.13 21.39 9.07
N GLN A 240 18.75 20.57 8.23
CA GLN A 240 19.27 21.03 6.94
C GLN A 240 18.11 21.38 6.00
N VAL A 241 18.31 22.42 5.21
CA VAL A 241 17.33 22.95 4.26
C VAL A 241 17.96 22.98 2.87
N GLU A 242 17.24 22.48 1.89
CA GLU A 242 17.63 22.50 0.48
C GLU A 242 16.64 23.32 -0.33
N ASP A 243 17.14 24.23 -1.15
CA ASP A 243 16.34 24.99 -2.10
C ASP A 243 16.77 24.63 -3.54
N PRO A 244 16.03 23.74 -4.21
CA PRO A 244 16.24 23.40 -5.60
C PRO A 244 15.61 24.42 -6.57
N LEU A 245 14.87 25.43 -6.09
CA LEU A 245 14.17 26.43 -6.89
C LEU A 245 15.03 27.67 -7.20
N ASN A 246 16.35 27.49 -7.23
CA ASN A 246 17.33 28.53 -7.48
C ASN A 246 18.01 28.35 -8.84
N LYS A 247 18.14 29.45 -9.59
CA LYS A 247 18.77 29.50 -10.91
C LYS A 247 20.23 29.03 -10.91
N SER A 248 21.00 29.35 -9.87
CA SER A 248 22.43 29.01 -9.78
C SER A 248 22.68 27.56 -9.32
N GLY A 249 21.64 26.74 -9.28
CA GLY A 249 21.67 25.40 -8.72
C GLY A 249 21.20 25.37 -7.28
N LYS A 250 21.19 24.16 -6.72
CA LYS A 250 20.65 23.88 -5.40
C LYS A 250 21.38 24.67 -4.32
N ARG A 251 20.61 25.45 -3.56
CA ARG A 251 21.08 26.21 -2.40
C ARG A 251 20.86 25.40 -1.13
N GLU A 252 21.75 25.55 -0.15
CA GLU A 252 21.68 24.82 1.12
C GLU A 252 21.76 25.79 2.30
N GLY A 253 21.06 25.44 3.37
CA GLY A 253 20.98 26.20 4.61
C GLY A 253 20.60 25.33 5.79
N GLU A 254 20.35 25.96 6.93
CA GLU A 254 19.89 25.28 8.13
C GLU A 254 18.83 26.10 8.87
N VAL A 255 17.94 25.40 9.57
CA VAL A 255 16.94 26.03 10.43
C VAL A 255 17.64 26.61 11.66
N SER A 256 17.67 27.93 11.76
CA SER A 256 18.30 28.66 12.87
C SER A 256 17.31 29.03 13.97
N ARG A 257 16.01 29.19 13.65
CA ARG A 257 14.93 29.44 14.62
C ARG A 257 13.60 28.86 14.15
N VAL A 258 12.73 28.55 15.10
CA VAL A 258 11.38 28.02 14.85
C VAL A 258 10.35 28.91 15.52
N PHE A 259 9.24 29.15 14.83
CA PHE A 259 8.15 29.99 15.29
C PHE A 259 6.79 29.33 15.04
N ARG A 260 5.78 29.81 15.75
CA ARG A 260 4.38 29.57 15.45
C ARG A 260 3.66 30.90 15.35
N ASN A 261 2.90 31.11 14.28
CA ASN A 261 2.07 32.31 14.15
C ASN A 261 0.71 32.14 14.85
N ASN A 262 -0.08 33.21 14.88
CA ASN A 262 -1.46 33.25 15.41
C ASN A 262 -2.42 32.25 14.72
N GLU A 263 -2.19 31.92 13.44
CA GLU A 263 -2.94 30.90 12.68
C GLU A 263 -2.51 29.46 13.04
N GLY A 264 -1.54 29.29 13.95
CA GLY A 264 -0.98 27.99 14.34
C GLY A 264 0.00 27.39 13.33
N ARG A 265 0.35 28.11 12.26
CA ARG A 265 1.32 27.67 11.24
C ARG A 265 2.73 27.70 11.80
N VAL A 266 3.52 26.69 11.43
CA VAL A 266 4.94 26.61 11.77
C VAL A 266 5.73 27.40 10.74
N ILE A 267 6.55 28.33 11.21
CA ILE A 267 7.43 29.15 10.39
C ILE A 267 8.85 28.96 10.91
N VAL A 268 9.83 28.84 10.03
CA VAL A 268 11.23 28.70 10.42
C VAL A 268 12.07 29.80 9.80
N LYS A 269 13.06 30.27 10.55
CA LYS A 269 14.13 31.07 10.00
C LYS A 269 15.19 30.13 9.44
N VAL A 270 15.51 30.28 8.17
CA VAL A 270 16.58 29.54 7.49
C VAL A 270 17.78 30.45 7.32
N SER A 271 18.92 30.04 7.87
CA SER A 271 20.20 30.69 7.63
C SER A 271 20.91 29.92 6.51
N TRP A 272 21.11 30.57 5.37
CA TRP A 272 21.64 29.95 4.17
C TRP A 272 23.16 30.08 4.10
N LYS A 273 23.83 29.13 3.41
CA LYS A 273 25.30 29.13 3.29
C LYS A 273 25.87 30.35 2.54
N ASP A 274 25.06 31.02 1.73
CA ASP A 274 25.43 32.27 1.05
C ASP A 274 25.25 33.52 1.94
N GLY A 275 24.96 33.33 3.23
CA GLY A 275 24.86 34.39 4.24
C GLY A 275 23.51 35.08 4.32
N LYS A 276 22.55 34.79 3.43
CA LYS A 276 21.20 35.39 3.56
C LYS A 276 20.36 34.60 4.55
N GLU A 277 19.29 35.22 5.02
CA GLU A 277 18.29 34.60 5.89
C GLU A 277 16.90 34.76 5.29
N THR A 278 16.07 33.72 5.39
CA THR A 278 14.66 33.77 4.96
C THR A 278 13.74 33.18 6.03
N TYR A 279 12.48 33.60 6.01
CA TYR A 279 11.41 33.03 6.84
C TYR A 279 10.51 32.18 5.95
N GLU A 280 10.50 30.87 6.19
CA GLU A 280 9.75 29.93 5.38
C GLU A 280 8.66 29.27 6.23
N VAL A 281 7.44 29.21 5.70
CA VAL A 281 6.40 28.37 6.32
C VAL A 281 6.78 26.90 6.09
N VAL A 282 6.56 26.07 7.10
CA VAL A 282 6.71 24.62 6.99
C VAL A 282 5.36 24.01 6.69
N ASN A 283 5.33 23.06 5.75
CA ASN A 283 4.12 22.34 5.43
C ASN A 283 3.60 21.58 6.66
N ASP A 284 2.29 21.42 6.77
CA ASP A 284 1.75 20.46 7.73
C ASP A 284 2.27 19.08 7.33
N PHE A 285 3.02 18.46 8.22
CA PHE A 285 3.65 17.15 8.02
C PHE A 285 2.66 16.08 7.56
N ASN A 286 1.38 16.24 7.91
CA ASN A 286 0.30 15.33 7.54
C ASN A 286 -0.31 15.64 6.18
N GLN A 287 -0.06 16.80 5.57
CA GLN A 287 -0.66 17.22 4.30
C GLN A 287 0.16 16.77 3.08
N GLU A 288 -0.45 16.87 1.90
CA GLU A 288 0.29 16.73 0.64
C GLU A 288 1.43 17.75 0.61
N SER A 289 2.50 17.43 -0.12
CA SER A 289 3.63 18.35 -0.26
C SER A 289 3.27 19.59 -1.06
N GLN A 290 2.15 19.63 -1.77
CA GLN A 290 1.64 20.82 -2.45
C GLN A 290 0.14 20.90 -2.25
N LEU A 291 -0.37 22.10 -1.98
CA LEU A 291 -1.79 22.37 -1.80
C LEU A 291 -2.49 22.48 -3.15
N GLU A 292 -3.67 21.87 -3.26
CA GLU A 292 -4.53 22.08 -4.42
C GLU A 292 -5.28 23.40 -4.27
N VAL A 293 -5.38 24.15 -5.38
CA VAL A 293 -6.23 25.34 -5.47
C VAL A 293 -7.29 25.08 -6.52
N GLU A 294 -8.49 25.58 -6.26
CA GLU A 294 -9.58 25.56 -7.23
C GLU A 294 -9.38 26.70 -8.23
N LEU A 295 -9.81 26.49 -9.47
CA LEU A 295 -9.80 27.52 -10.49
C LEU A 295 -11.22 27.95 -10.81
N GLU A 296 -11.47 29.25 -10.91
CA GLU A 296 -12.74 29.82 -11.31
C GLU A 296 -12.64 30.39 -12.74
N CYS A 297 -13.59 30.04 -13.61
CA CYS A 297 -13.74 30.71 -14.89
C CYS A 297 -14.39 32.09 -14.70
N PRO A 298 -13.76 33.19 -15.15
CA PRO A 298 -14.32 34.52 -14.97
C PRO A 298 -15.63 34.73 -15.73
N ASP A 299 -15.82 34.04 -16.86
CA ASP A 299 -16.95 34.24 -17.77
C ASP A 299 -18.21 33.48 -17.33
N CYS A 300 -18.07 32.19 -16.98
CA CYS A 300 -19.21 31.34 -16.63
C CYS A 300 -19.28 30.96 -15.14
N LYS A 301 -18.34 31.42 -14.32
CA LYS A 301 -18.25 31.13 -12.87
C LYS A 301 -18.10 29.66 -12.50
N ARG A 302 -17.78 28.80 -13.47
CA ARG A 302 -17.53 27.38 -13.22
C ARG A 302 -16.25 27.20 -12.41
N ILE A 303 -16.33 26.35 -11.38
CA ILE A 303 -15.19 25.90 -10.59
C ILE A 303 -14.59 24.65 -11.23
N ILE A 304 -13.26 24.64 -11.37
CA ILE A 304 -12.45 23.58 -11.94
C ILE A 304 -11.48 23.10 -10.87
N THR A 305 -11.49 21.79 -10.63
CA THR A 305 -10.68 21.17 -9.57
C THR A 305 -9.65 20.18 -10.12
N GLN A 306 -9.84 19.72 -11.36
CA GLN A 306 -8.99 18.73 -12.00
C GLN A 306 -8.49 19.19 -13.37
N GLU A 307 -7.30 18.72 -13.76
CA GLU A 307 -6.66 19.12 -15.01
C GLU A 307 -7.46 18.72 -16.26
N ILE A 308 -8.15 17.57 -16.24
CA ILE A 308 -8.98 17.09 -17.36
C ILE A 308 -10.20 17.98 -17.64
N GLU A 309 -10.67 18.71 -16.62
CA GLU A 309 -11.79 19.65 -16.78
C GLU A 309 -11.36 20.92 -17.51
N ILE A 310 -10.07 21.29 -17.46
CA ILE A 310 -9.53 22.48 -18.11
C ILE A 310 -9.71 22.39 -19.63
N GLU A 311 -9.39 21.24 -20.23
CA GLU A 311 -9.56 21.04 -21.68
C GLU A 311 -11.02 20.98 -22.08
N LYS A 312 -11.87 20.28 -21.31
CA LYS A 312 -13.31 20.17 -21.57
C LYS A 312 -14.05 21.49 -21.39
N HIS A 313 -13.56 22.35 -20.50
CA HIS A 313 -14.17 23.64 -20.23
C HIS A 313 -13.98 24.65 -21.37
N ARG A 314 -12.95 24.48 -22.23
CA ARG A 314 -12.68 25.32 -23.41
C ARG A 314 -13.73 25.15 -24.52
N SER A 315 -15.00 25.45 -24.22
CA SER A 315 -16.09 25.59 -25.18
C SER A 315 -16.24 27.05 -25.62
N LEU A 316 -16.78 27.27 -26.82
CA LEU A 316 -16.80 28.48 -27.67
C LEU A 316 -17.13 29.85 -27.00
N PHE A 317 -17.54 29.89 -25.73
CA PHE A 317 -18.08 31.09 -25.06
C PHE A 317 -17.24 31.61 -23.87
N CYS A 318 -16.22 30.88 -23.41
CA CYS A 318 -15.33 31.33 -22.32
C CYS A 318 -13.96 31.73 -22.90
N LYS A 319 -13.56 32.99 -22.72
CA LYS A 319 -12.32 33.59 -23.27
C LYS A 319 -11.35 34.07 -22.20
N GLY A 320 -11.79 34.24 -20.96
CA GLY A 320 -10.95 34.70 -19.86
C GLY A 320 -10.04 33.61 -19.29
N PHE A 321 -8.90 34.02 -18.75
CA PHE A 321 -7.99 33.12 -18.04
C PHE A 321 -8.62 32.63 -16.73
N LEU A 322 -8.53 31.32 -16.48
CA LEU A 322 -8.97 30.69 -15.24
C LEU A 322 -8.23 31.30 -14.04
N ARG A 323 -8.96 31.75 -13.02
CA ARG A 323 -8.38 32.43 -11.86
C ARG A 323 -8.23 31.47 -10.69
N PRO A 324 -7.05 31.34 -10.07
CA PRO A 324 -6.90 30.49 -8.90
C PRO A 324 -7.55 31.14 -7.68
N ILE A 325 -8.36 30.38 -6.97
CA ILE A 325 -8.92 30.78 -5.68
C ILE A 325 -7.84 30.56 -4.62
N MET A 326 -7.07 31.62 -4.37
CA MET A 326 -5.91 31.55 -3.49
C MET A 326 -6.31 31.66 -2.01
N PRO A 327 -5.72 30.83 -1.12
CA PRO A 327 -5.87 31.01 0.32
C PRO A 327 -5.38 32.38 0.82
N SER A 328 -5.74 32.73 2.05
CA SER A 328 -5.21 33.92 2.73
C SER A 328 -3.68 33.90 2.75
N LYS A 329 -3.08 35.09 2.66
CA LYS A 329 -1.64 35.26 2.85
C LYS A 329 -1.26 34.79 4.25
N ILE A 330 -0.02 34.34 4.39
CA ILE A 330 0.51 33.94 5.69
C ILE A 330 0.87 35.21 6.45
N ASP A 331 0.45 35.27 7.71
CA ASP A 331 0.91 36.28 8.65
C ASP A 331 2.33 35.92 9.14
N TYR A 332 3.29 36.78 8.82
CA TYR A 332 4.68 36.71 9.27
C TYR A 332 5.01 37.76 10.33
N ASP A 333 4.07 38.66 10.66
CA ASP A 333 4.30 39.76 11.59
C ASP A 333 4.05 39.31 13.04
N ASN A 334 3.08 38.41 13.25
CA ASN A 334 2.68 37.93 14.58
C ASN A 334 3.15 36.49 14.83
N MET A 335 4.42 36.34 15.21
CA MET A 335 5.07 35.03 15.43
C MET A 335 5.62 34.90 16.86
N VAL A 336 5.41 33.75 17.47
CA VAL A 336 5.99 33.38 18.77
C VAL A 336 7.10 32.36 18.54
N GLU A 337 8.32 32.67 19.00
CA GLU A 337 9.46 31.74 18.91
C GLU A 337 9.25 30.51 19.80
N LEU A 338 9.43 29.33 19.24
CA LEU A 338 9.33 28.06 19.94
C LEU A 338 10.73 27.60 20.35
N LYS A 339 10.91 27.30 21.64
CA LYS A 339 12.18 26.80 22.17
C LYS A 339 12.11 25.28 22.37
N PRO A 340 13.14 24.53 21.94
CA PRO A 340 13.19 23.10 22.19
C PRO A 340 13.34 22.79 23.70
N PRO A 341 12.96 21.58 24.14
CA PRO A 341 13.14 21.16 25.53
C PRO A 341 14.62 21.15 25.94
N LEU A 342 14.90 21.29 27.24
CA LEU A 342 16.27 21.42 27.80
C LEU A 342 17.26 20.32 27.37
N LEU A 343 16.78 19.10 27.12
CA LEU A 343 17.60 17.95 26.71
C LEU A 343 17.67 17.74 25.17
N PHE A 344 17.18 18.69 24.37
CA PHE A 344 17.22 18.60 22.92
C PHE A 344 18.65 18.66 22.39
N ARG A 345 19.01 17.71 21.54
CA ARG A 345 20.28 17.69 20.82
C ARG A 345 20.02 18.06 19.37
N LEU A 346 20.83 18.96 18.84
CA LEU A 346 20.80 19.29 17.41
C LEU A 346 21.04 18.02 16.58
N PRO A 347 20.36 17.88 15.44
CA PRO A 347 20.60 16.76 14.55
C PRO A 347 22.07 16.75 14.10
N PRO A 348 22.67 15.56 13.91
CA PRO A 348 24.04 15.47 13.43
C PRO A 348 24.14 16.12 12.04
N LYS A 349 25.24 16.85 11.79
CA LYS A 349 25.51 17.39 10.45
C LYS A 349 25.62 16.24 9.45
N ARG A 350 24.99 16.42 8.29
CA ARG A 350 24.98 15.44 7.20
C ARG A 350 26.41 15.12 6.79
N GLN A 351 26.82 13.86 6.92
CA GLN A 351 28.13 13.42 6.43
C GLN A 351 28.10 13.37 4.90
N SER A 352 29.21 13.76 4.26
CA SER A 352 29.36 13.59 2.82
C SER A 352 29.37 12.11 2.48
N TYR A 353 28.38 11.64 1.70
CA TYR A 353 28.35 10.26 1.22
C TYR A 353 29.27 10.12 0.00
N GLU A 354 30.39 9.43 0.19
CA GLU A 354 31.37 9.10 -0.86
C GLU A 354 31.25 7.64 -1.35
N GLY A 355 30.04 7.07 -1.35
CA GLY A 355 29.84 5.67 -1.75
C GLY A 355 29.53 5.46 -3.23
N LYS A 356 29.39 4.18 -3.61
CA LYS A 356 29.26 3.66 -4.99
C LYS A 356 28.16 4.31 -5.86
N PHE A 357 27.17 4.97 -5.26
CA PHE A 357 26.04 5.60 -5.97
C PHE A 357 26.26 7.07 -6.38
N LYS A 358 27.47 7.62 -6.24
CA LYS A 358 27.81 9.02 -6.61
C LYS A 358 27.63 9.34 -8.11
N ILE A 359 27.70 8.32 -8.98
CA ILE A 359 27.99 8.48 -10.43
C ILE A 359 26.74 8.45 -11.32
N SER A 360 25.53 8.21 -10.77
CA SER A 360 24.31 8.21 -11.58
C SER A 360 23.16 8.95 -10.86
N PRO A 361 22.81 10.17 -11.31
CA PRO A 361 21.64 10.91 -10.82
C PRO A 361 20.31 10.15 -11.02
N ALA A 362 20.29 9.13 -11.89
CA ALA A 362 19.14 8.25 -12.10
C ALA A 362 19.12 7.04 -11.14
N ASN A 363 20.23 6.72 -10.46
CA ASN A 363 20.33 5.63 -9.48
C ASN A 363 19.96 6.05 -8.05
N HIS A 364 18.94 6.90 -7.87
CA HIS A 364 18.27 7.06 -6.58
C HIS A 364 17.38 5.83 -6.25
N GLY A 365 17.87 4.63 -6.53
CA GLY A 365 17.24 3.33 -6.28
C GLY A 365 17.39 2.81 -4.85
N ALA A 366 18.06 3.55 -3.97
CA ALA A 366 17.96 3.30 -2.54
C ALA A 366 16.52 3.58 -2.10
N SER A 367 15.88 2.60 -1.45
CA SER A 367 14.54 2.76 -0.88
C SER A 367 14.49 4.03 -0.02
N PRO A 368 13.34 4.71 0.10
CA PRO A 368 13.20 5.89 0.95
C PRO A 368 13.77 5.70 2.37
N GLY A 369 13.71 4.46 2.90
CA GLY A 369 14.32 4.08 4.18
C GLY A 369 15.86 4.12 4.16
N ALA A 370 16.50 3.57 3.13
CA ALA A 370 17.96 3.64 2.98
C ALA A 370 18.46 5.08 2.82
N ARG A 371 17.69 5.95 2.13
CA ARG A 371 17.99 7.40 2.08
C ARG A 371 17.85 8.07 3.44
N LYS A 372 16.81 7.74 4.21
CA LYS A 372 16.63 8.24 5.59
C LYS A 372 17.81 7.83 6.49
N SER A 373 18.28 6.59 6.40
CA SER A 373 19.41 6.09 7.18
C SER A 373 20.75 6.75 6.80
N LEU A 374 20.96 7.07 5.52
CA LEU A 374 22.20 7.69 5.05
C LEU A 374 22.24 9.21 5.26
N PHE A 375 21.11 9.89 5.09
CA PHE A 375 21.09 11.36 5.00
C PHE A 375 20.33 12.05 6.13
N GLY A 376 19.69 11.29 7.02
CA GLY A 376 18.80 11.85 8.04
C GLY A 376 17.53 12.47 7.46
N GLU A 377 16.81 13.21 8.29
CA GLU A 377 15.65 14.01 7.89
C GLU A 377 16.11 15.43 7.51
N TYR A 378 15.55 15.98 6.44
CA TYR A 378 15.89 17.34 5.98
C TYR A 378 14.67 17.99 5.33
N LEU A 379 14.69 19.32 5.23
CA LEU A 379 13.62 20.12 4.63
C LEU A 379 14.00 20.49 3.19
N VAL A 380 13.02 20.49 2.29
CA VAL A 380 13.20 20.95 0.91
C VAL A 380 12.19 22.04 0.61
N LEU A 381 12.66 23.14 0.02
CA LEU A 381 11.81 24.21 -0.48
C LEU A 381 11.08 23.74 -1.75
N GLN A 382 9.76 23.81 -1.72
CA GLN A 382 8.89 23.42 -2.84
C GLN A 382 7.85 24.50 -3.10
N ARG A 383 7.30 24.54 -4.32
CA ARG A 383 6.13 25.38 -4.60
C ARG A 383 4.98 24.92 -3.71
N ARG A 384 4.39 25.87 -3.00
CA ARG A 384 3.33 25.64 -2.02
C ARG A 384 2.08 25.05 -2.64
N TYR A 385 1.80 25.41 -3.88
CA TYR A 385 0.60 24.98 -4.61
C TYR A 385 0.94 24.06 -5.76
N LYS A 386 0.03 23.15 -6.07
CA LYS A 386 0.04 22.39 -7.30
C LYS A 386 -0.38 23.31 -8.44
N VAL A 387 0.54 23.55 -9.37
CA VAL A 387 0.33 24.45 -10.51
C VAL A 387 0.06 23.63 -11.77
N PHE A 388 -1.01 23.99 -12.51
CA PHE A 388 -1.31 23.35 -13.78
C PHE A 388 -0.46 23.96 -14.89
N GLN A 389 0.51 23.19 -15.38
CA GLN A 389 1.50 23.64 -16.37
C GLN A 389 0.83 24.14 -17.66
N SER A 390 -0.26 23.49 -18.07
CA SER A 390 -1.02 23.84 -19.28
C SER A 390 -1.66 25.24 -19.22
N VAL A 391 -2.14 25.65 -18.04
CA VAL A 391 -2.73 26.99 -17.80
C VAL A 391 -1.64 28.05 -17.87
N ILE A 392 -0.52 27.82 -17.21
CA ILE A 392 0.61 28.74 -17.20
C ILE A 392 1.21 28.90 -18.60
N ALA A 393 1.41 27.81 -19.33
CA ALA A 393 1.94 27.85 -20.69
C ALA A 393 1.04 28.62 -21.67
N GLU A 394 -0.28 28.51 -21.53
CA GLU A 394 -1.24 29.27 -22.33
C GLU A 394 -1.17 30.77 -22.04
N PHE A 395 -1.17 31.13 -20.76
CA PHE A 395 -1.06 32.51 -20.32
C PHE A 395 0.25 33.16 -20.82
N LEU A 396 1.38 32.46 -20.65
CA LEU A 396 2.67 32.94 -21.12
C LEU A 396 2.71 33.07 -22.64
N ARG A 397 2.11 32.13 -23.41
CA ARG A 397 2.03 32.23 -24.87
C ARG A 397 1.28 33.46 -25.32
N PHE A 398 0.11 33.71 -24.75
CA PHE A 398 -0.71 34.87 -25.09
C PHE A 398 0.07 36.17 -24.93
N TRP A 399 0.74 36.35 -23.78
CA TRP A 399 1.50 37.58 -23.52
C TRP A 399 2.78 37.67 -24.35
N ARG A 400 3.44 36.55 -24.64
CA ARG A 400 4.58 36.51 -25.57
C ARG A 400 4.17 36.93 -26.98
N GLU A 401 3.07 36.39 -27.50
CA GLU A 401 2.54 36.71 -28.82
C GLU A 401 2.09 38.17 -28.90
N LYS A 402 1.39 38.66 -27.88
CA LYS A 402 1.02 40.08 -27.75
C LYS A 402 2.24 41.01 -27.72
N LYS A 403 3.35 40.56 -27.12
CA LYS A 403 4.61 41.31 -27.07
C LYS A 403 5.42 41.21 -28.37
N GLY A 404 5.14 40.21 -29.22
CA GLY A 404 5.86 39.96 -30.46
C GLY A 404 7.30 39.46 -30.28
N ILE A 405 7.60 38.77 -29.18
CA ILE A 405 8.96 38.31 -28.85
C ILE A 405 9.10 36.79 -29.00
N THR A 406 10.24 36.33 -29.49
CA THR A 406 10.55 34.90 -29.64
C THR A 406 11.06 34.28 -28.34
N THR A 407 10.98 32.95 -28.19
CA THR A 407 11.57 32.28 -27.02
C THR A 407 13.09 32.41 -26.97
N LYS A 408 13.76 32.48 -28.13
CA LYS A 408 15.22 32.68 -28.22
C LYS A 408 15.64 34.05 -27.69
N GLU A 409 14.84 35.08 -27.96
CA GLU A 409 15.08 36.41 -27.38
C GLU A 409 14.84 36.43 -25.87
N ILE A 410 13.82 35.70 -25.37
CA ILE A 410 13.61 35.53 -23.93
C ILE A 410 14.80 34.81 -23.28
N ASP A 411 15.29 33.72 -23.88
CA ASP A 411 16.49 33.01 -23.42
C ASP A 411 17.69 33.98 -23.34
N ARG A 412 17.91 34.80 -24.38
CA ARG A 412 18.97 35.83 -24.39
C ARG A 412 18.81 36.85 -23.27
N LEU A 413 17.60 37.39 -23.07
CA LEU A 413 17.31 38.39 -22.04
C LEU A 413 17.47 37.83 -20.62
N LEU A 414 17.17 36.55 -20.43
CA LEU A 414 17.29 35.88 -19.14
C LEU A 414 18.67 35.27 -18.91
N GLY A 415 19.54 35.22 -19.92
CA GLY A 415 20.84 34.56 -19.85
C GLY A 415 20.73 33.03 -19.77
N TYR A 416 19.77 32.45 -20.49
CA TYR A 416 19.64 31.01 -20.71
C TYR A 416 20.06 30.65 -22.14
N LYS A 417 20.38 29.36 -22.36
CA LYS A 417 20.74 28.84 -23.69
C LYS A 417 19.52 28.31 -24.44
N ASP A 418 18.81 27.36 -23.83
CA ASP A 418 17.63 26.69 -24.40
C ASP A 418 16.65 26.28 -23.27
N THR A 419 16.16 27.24 -22.48
CA THR A 419 15.30 26.95 -21.31
C THR A 419 13.90 27.51 -21.48
N ALA A 420 13.79 28.75 -21.97
CA ALA A 420 12.53 29.47 -22.05
C ALA A 420 11.50 28.72 -22.89
N GLY A 421 11.94 28.05 -23.97
CA GLY A 421 11.09 27.22 -24.82
C GLY A 421 10.20 26.22 -24.07
N HIS A 422 10.68 25.64 -22.97
CA HIS A 422 9.92 24.67 -22.18
C HIS A 422 8.73 25.29 -21.44
N TRP A 423 8.81 26.56 -21.06
CA TRP A 423 7.73 27.23 -20.32
C TRP A 423 6.50 27.53 -21.17
N PHE A 424 6.67 27.61 -22.48
CA PHE A 424 5.58 27.93 -23.43
C PHE A 424 4.93 26.67 -24.01
N ARG A 425 5.39 25.47 -23.69
CA ARG A 425 4.85 24.23 -24.23
C ARG A 425 3.75 23.65 -23.34
N LYS A 426 2.75 22.96 -23.90
CA LYS A 426 1.60 22.40 -23.15
C LYS A 426 1.74 20.89 -22.90
N ASP A 427 2.74 20.24 -23.50
CA ASP A 427 2.87 18.80 -23.48
C ASP A 427 3.60 18.31 -22.23
N THR A 428 3.04 17.33 -21.53
CA THR A 428 3.71 16.65 -20.41
C THR A 428 4.63 15.57 -20.96
N GLY A 429 5.77 15.94 -21.54
CA GLY A 429 6.71 14.98 -22.12
C GLY A 429 7.22 13.95 -21.11
N SER A 430 7.29 12.68 -21.52
CA SER A 430 8.04 11.64 -20.79
C SER A 430 9.55 11.95 -20.84
N TRP A 431 10.28 11.58 -19.78
CA TRP A 431 11.76 11.69 -19.72
C TRP A 431 12.34 13.11 -19.74
N GLY A 432 11.64 14.09 -19.14
CA GLY A 432 12.19 15.44 -18.95
C GLY A 432 12.21 16.32 -20.20
N ARG A 433 11.63 15.85 -21.30
CA ARG A 433 11.51 16.63 -22.54
C ARG A 433 10.21 17.41 -22.65
N GLY A 434 9.40 17.51 -21.60
CA GLY A 434 8.08 18.16 -21.55
C GLY A 434 8.10 19.68 -21.31
N GLY A 435 6.91 20.28 -21.26
CA GLY A 435 6.69 21.63 -20.76
C GLY A 435 6.98 21.73 -19.26
N SER A 436 7.44 22.90 -18.80
CA SER A 436 7.81 23.15 -17.40
C SER A 436 7.22 24.46 -16.89
N ILE A 437 7.31 24.68 -15.57
CA ILE A 437 6.87 25.91 -14.91
C ILE A 437 8.12 26.75 -14.57
N PRO A 438 8.16 28.05 -14.92
CA PRO A 438 9.28 28.94 -14.58
C PRO A 438 9.58 28.94 -13.09
N LEU A 439 10.86 29.00 -12.71
CA LEU A 439 11.27 29.22 -11.33
C LEU A 439 10.64 30.52 -10.78
N PRO A 440 10.45 30.66 -9.45
CA PRO A 440 9.86 31.87 -8.88
C PRO A 440 10.54 33.17 -9.35
N ASP A 441 11.88 33.22 -9.34
CA ASP A 441 12.63 34.38 -9.83
C ASP A 441 12.45 34.62 -11.33
N ASP A 442 12.44 33.54 -12.12
CA ASP A 442 12.25 33.62 -13.57
C ASP A 442 10.82 34.08 -13.93
N TRP A 443 9.82 33.73 -13.12
CA TRP A 443 8.45 34.21 -13.28
C TRP A 443 8.38 35.74 -13.24
N PHE A 444 9.01 36.36 -12.24
CA PHE A 444 9.02 37.82 -12.12
C PHE A 444 9.88 38.49 -13.20
N ARG A 445 10.97 37.87 -13.63
CA ARG A 445 11.75 38.37 -14.78
C ARG A 445 10.95 38.30 -16.08
N LEU A 446 10.24 37.19 -16.32
CA LEU A 446 9.31 37.06 -17.45
C LEU A 446 8.20 38.10 -17.38
N LYS A 447 7.64 38.36 -16.20
CA LYS A 447 6.66 39.43 -15.99
C LYS A 447 7.22 40.79 -16.38
N GLY A 448 8.48 41.07 -16.02
CA GLY A 448 9.18 42.28 -16.43
C GLY A 448 9.33 42.43 -17.95
N ILE A 449 9.59 41.33 -18.67
CA ILE A 449 9.78 41.29 -20.13
C ILE A 449 8.43 41.37 -20.88
N LEU A 450 7.49 40.51 -20.49
CA LEU A 450 6.21 40.30 -21.17
C LEU A 450 5.11 41.27 -20.70
N LYS A 451 5.30 41.93 -19.55
CA LYS A 451 4.40 42.92 -18.96
C LYS A 451 2.98 42.39 -18.72
N PHE A 452 2.87 41.16 -18.20
CA PHE A 452 1.59 40.54 -17.83
C PHE A 452 1.16 40.89 -16.39
N ASP A 453 -0.11 40.63 -16.06
CA ASP A 453 -0.74 40.92 -14.76
C ASP A 453 -0.28 39.99 -13.62
N ASP A 454 -0.82 40.13 -12.41
CA ASP A 454 -0.42 39.39 -11.21
C ASP A 454 -1.30 38.17 -10.89
N ILE A 455 -2.23 37.80 -11.78
CA ILE A 455 -3.26 36.78 -11.52
C ILE A 455 -2.66 35.45 -11.02
N TYR A 456 -1.47 35.08 -11.50
CA TYR A 456 -0.81 33.81 -11.17
C TYR A 456 0.43 33.95 -10.28
N ASP A 457 0.83 35.16 -9.87
CA ASP A 457 2.07 35.38 -9.13
C ASP A 457 2.15 34.49 -7.89
N ARG A 458 1.14 34.57 -7.01
CA ARG A 458 1.11 33.78 -5.78
C ARG A 458 1.07 32.27 -6.05
N TRP A 459 0.33 31.85 -7.08
CA TRP A 459 0.16 30.43 -7.40
C TRP A 459 1.47 29.79 -7.87
N VAL A 460 2.24 30.51 -8.70
CA VAL A 460 3.50 30.03 -9.29
C VAL A 460 4.67 30.17 -8.34
N THR A 461 4.67 31.20 -7.48
CA THR A 461 5.88 31.64 -6.77
C THR A 461 5.87 31.39 -5.26
N GLU A 462 4.71 31.25 -4.60
CA GLU A 462 4.72 30.94 -3.16
C GLU A 462 5.35 29.56 -2.90
N THR A 463 6.26 29.52 -1.95
CA THR A 463 6.98 28.33 -1.52
C THR A 463 6.66 27.96 -0.08
N HIS A 464 7.02 26.73 0.28
CA HIS A 464 7.07 26.29 1.66
C HIS A 464 8.11 25.19 1.82
N LEU A 465 8.51 24.91 3.06
CA LEU A 465 9.41 23.81 3.37
C LEU A 465 8.63 22.52 3.57
N VAL A 466 9.07 21.46 2.90
CA VAL A 466 8.51 20.13 2.99
C VAL A 466 9.52 19.19 3.64
N LEU A 467 9.12 18.57 4.75
CA LEU A 467 9.93 17.56 5.42
C LEU A 467 10.06 16.29 4.56
N GLN A 468 11.29 15.98 4.18
CA GLN A 468 11.60 14.76 3.43
C GLN A 468 11.72 13.59 4.41
N THR A 469 10.71 12.73 4.41
CA THR A 469 10.67 11.50 5.20
C THR A 469 9.92 10.41 4.42
N VAL A 470 10.04 9.17 4.87
CA VAL A 470 9.25 8.07 4.30
C VAL A 470 7.81 8.23 4.78
N LYS A 471 6.92 8.69 3.90
CA LYS A 471 5.48 8.73 4.22
C LYS A 471 4.94 7.29 4.21
N PRO A 472 4.47 6.75 5.34
CA PRO A 472 3.86 5.42 5.34
C PRO A 472 2.53 5.45 4.58
N HIS A 473 2.08 4.29 4.11
CA HIS A 473 0.73 4.17 3.56
C HIS A 473 -0.31 4.49 4.66
N PRO A 474 -1.43 5.15 4.33
CA PRO A 474 -2.40 5.64 5.32
C PRO A 474 -2.96 4.57 6.27
N LYS A 475 -3.18 3.36 5.74
CA LYS A 475 -3.66 2.21 6.51
C LYS A 475 -2.54 1.47 7.28
N GLY A 476 -1.29 1.92 7.16
CA GLY A 476 -0.13 1.33 7.83
C GLY A 476 0.90 0.70 6.89
N LYS A 477 1.98 0.17 7.46
CA LYS A 477 3.08 -0.43 6.71
C LYS A 477 2.66 -1.79 6.15
N ASN A 478 3.33 -2.21 5.08
CA ASN A 478 3.24 -3.58 4.59
C ASN A 478 3.53 -4.56 5.76
N PRO A 479 2.72 -5.63 5.93
CA PRO A 479 2.90 -6.59 7.02
C PRO A 479 4.25 -7.33 6.98
N GLY A 480 4.92 -7.35 5.82
CA GLY A 480 6.07 -8.21 5.58
C GLY A 480 5.66 -9.66 5.33
N ASP A 481 6.66 -10.50 5.10
CA ASP A 481 6.53 -11.91 4.75
C ASP A 481 6.86 -12.85 5.91
N VAL A 482 7.06 -12.34 7.13
CA VAL A 482 7.20 -13.17 8.34
C VAL A 482 5.99 -12.96 9.24
N TRP A 483 5.14 -13.97 9.34
CA TRP A 483 3.91 -13.93 10.12
C TRP A 483 4.06 -14.79 11.37
N SER A 484 4.05 -14.13 12.55
CA SER A 484 4.09 -14.83 13.83
C SER A 484 2.68 -15.14 14.31
N ILE A 485 2.27 -16.41 14.19
CA ILE A 485 0.91 -16.88 14.50
C ILE A 485 1.02 -18.15 15.34
N LYS A 486 0.26 -18.21 16.44
CA LYS A 486 0.28 -19.37 17.35
C LYS A 486 -0.39 -20.58 16.71
N LEU A 487 0.12 -21.77 17.02
CA LEU A 487 -0.60 -23.03 16.81
C LEU A 487 -1.89 -23.04 17.61
N GLN A 488 -2.98 -23.49 16.97
CA GLN A 488 -4.30 -23.64 17.57
C GLN A 488 -4.66 -25.13 17.57
N PRO A 489 -4.71 -25.80 18.74
CA PRO A 489 -5.14 -27.18 18.82
C PRO A 489 -6.66 -27.29 18.58
N LEU A 490 -7.10 -28.35 17.91
CA LEU A 490 -8.51 -28.65 17.69
C LEU A 490 -8.81 -30.02 18.32
N PRO A 491 -9.56 -30.13 19.43
CA PRO A 491 -9.79 -31.42 20.09
C PRO A 491 -10.48 -32.47 19.23
N GLU A 492 -11.36 -32.03 18.34
CA GLU A 492 -12.19 -32.87 17.47
C GLU A 492 -11.44 -33.38 16.23
N ALA A 493 -10.24 -32.84 16.01
CA ALA A 493 -9.35 -33.17 14.90
C ALA A 493 -8.01 -33.49 15.53
N HIS A 494 -7.61 -34.76 15.61
CA HIS A 494 -6.31 -35.19 16.16
C HIS A 494 -5.08 -34.70 15.34
N PHE A 495 -5.21 -33.60 14.60
CA PHE A 495 -4.41 -33.18 13.45
C PHE A 495 -3.88 -31.75 13.64
N ALA A 496 -2.75 -31.46 13.01
CA ALA A 496 -2.20 -30.12 12.95
C ALA A 496 -2.91 -29.35 11.83
N THR A 497 -4.10 -28.84 12.11
CA THR A 497 -4.77 -27.88 11.24
C THR A 497 -3.96 -26.57 11.25
N PHE A 498 -3.63 -26.02 10.09
CA PHE A 498 -3.05 -24.68 10.06
C PHE A 498 -4.08 -23.68 10.61
N PRO A 499 -3.68 -22.69 11.43
CA PRO A 499 -4.57 -21.93 12.29
C PRO A 499 -5.49 -20.99 11.51
N GLU A 500 -6.68 -20.73 12.05
CA GLU A 500 -7.69 -19.85 11.44
C GLU A 500 -7.13 -18.46 11.12
N GLU A 501 -6.25 -17.92 11.97
CA GLU A 501 -5.61 -16.62 11.72
C GLU A 501 -4.71 -16.62 10.47
N LEU A 502 -4.00 -17.72 10.19
CA LEU A 502 -3.16 -17.84 8.99
C LEU A 502 -4.04 -17.84 7.74
N VAL A 503 -5.11 -18.64 7.76
CA VAL A 503 -6.10 -18.71 6.68
C VAL A 503 -6.73 -17.33 6.45
N ASN A 504 -7.11 -16.65 7.53
CA ASN A 504 -7.76 -15.35 7.47
C ASN A 504 -6.86 -14.31 6.79
N LYS A 505 -5.55 -14.30 7.10
CA LYS A 505 -4.60 -13.43 6.39
C LYS A 505 -4.51 -13.75 4.91
N CYS A 506 -4.44 -15.03 4.54
CA CYS A 506 -4.43 -15.45 3.13
C CYS A 506 -5.71 -15.03 2.40
N ILE A 507 -6.88 -15.24 3.00
CA ILE A 507 -8.19 -14.91 2.42
C ILE A 507 -8.39 -13.39 2.31
N GLU A 508 -8.07 -12.61 3.34
CA GLU A 508 -8.17 -11.15 3.28
C GLU A 508 -7.23 -10.55 2.23
N ALA A 509 -6.07 -11.17 2.04
CA ALA A 509 -5.12 -10.74 1.02
C ALA A 509 -5.56 -11.15 -0.39
N GLY A 510 -5.88 -12.42 -0.59
CA GLY A 510 -5.98 -13.02 -1.92
C GLY A 510 -7.38 -13.24 -2.45
N CYS A 511 -8.42 -13.06 -1.64
CA CYS A 511 -9.80 -13.25 -2.06
C CYS A 511 -10.61 -11.94 -1.97
N PRO A 512 -11.28 -11.50 -3.05
CA PRO A 512 -12.22 -10.39 -2.98
C PRO A 512 -13.38 -10.73 -2.02
N LYS A 513 -14.07 -9.71 -1.48
CA LYS A 513 -15.08 -9.90 -0.42
C LYS A 513 -16.28 -10.78 -0.80
N SER A 514 -16.57 -10.89 -2.09
CA SER A 514 -17.61 -11.76 -2.65
C SER A 514 -17.04 -12.92 -3.48
N GLY A 515 -15.75 -13.20 -3.31
CA GLY A 515 -15.04 -14.22 -4.08
C GLY A 515 -15.29 -15.63 -3.56
N VAL A 516 -14.84 -16.60 -4.36
CA VAL A 516 -14.89 -18.03 -4.03
C VAL A 516 -13.50 -18.50 -3.59
N VAL A 517 -13.44 -19.11 -2.40
CA VAL A 517 -12.25 -19.75 -1.84
C VAL A 517 -12.29 -21.26 -2.08
N LEU A 518 -11.19 -21.85 -2.53
CA LEU A 518 -11.08 -23.31 -2.71
C LEU A 518 -10.05 -23.90 -1.74
N ASP A 519 -10.39 -25.04 -1.16
CA ASP A 519 -9.46 -25.93 -0.48
C ASP A 519 -9.61 -27.37 -1.02
N PRO A 520 -8.65 -27.86 -1.84
CA PRO A 520 -8.70 -29.22 -2.37
C PRO A 520 -8.37 -30.31 -1.33
N PHE A 521 -7.96 -29.92 -0.12
CA PHE A 521 -7.58 -30.83 0.97
C PHE A 521 -8.21 -30.36 2.29
N ALA A 522 -9.54 -30.28 2.31
CA ALA A 522 -10.29 -29.52 3.30
C ALA A 522 -10.11 -30.01 4.75
N GLY A 523 -9.90 -31.31 4.97
CA GLY A 523 -9.72 -31.92 6.28
C GLY A 523 -10.83 -31.50 7.24
N SER A 524 -10.46 -30.77 8.30
CA SER A 524 -11.41 -30.27 9.30
C SER A 524 -12.30 -29.09 8.84
N GLY A 525 -12.10 -28.57 7.62
CA GLY A 525 -12.89 -27.46 7.05
C GLY A 525 -12.49 -26.07 7.54
N THR A 526 -11.27 -25.88 8.04
CA THR A 526 -10.80 -24.56 8.52
C THR A 526 -10.90 -23.48 7.44
N THR A 527 -10.49 -23.77 6.21
CA THR A 527 -10.58 -22.81 5.09
C THR A 527 -12.01 -22.37 4.83
N GLY A 528 -12.95 -23.32 4.78
CA GLY A 528 -14.37 -23.00 4.52
C GLY A 528 -15.02 -22.24 5.67
N LYS A 529 -14.68 -22.58 6.92
CA LYS A 529 -15.13 -21.80 8.09
C LYS A 529 -14.70 -20.34 7.98
N VAL A 530 -13.40 -20.08 7.74
CA VAL A 530 -12.88 -18.70 7.68
C VAL A 530 -13.38 -17.94 6.45
N ALA A 531 -13.52 -18.61 5.30
CA ALA A 531 -14.13 -18.02 4.12
C ALA A 531 -15.56 -17.53 4.44
N SER A 532 -16.39 -18.40 5.02
CA SER A 532 -17.76 -18.08 5.39
C SER A 532 -17.85 -16.99 6.46
N ASP A 533 -17.02 -17.07 7.52
CA ASP A 533 -16.95 -16.05 8.59
C ASP A 533 -16.56 -14.65 8.05
N THR A 534 -15.87 -14.59 6.91
CA THR A 534 -15.46 -13.34 6.24
C THR A 534 -16.34 -12.98 5.04
N GLY A 535 -17.47 -13.66 4.84
CA GLY A 535 -18.46 -13.36 3.80
C GLY A 535 -18.13 -13.88 2.41
N ARG A 536 -17.21 -14.84 2.28
CA ARG A 536 -16.79 -15.43 1.00
C ARG A 536 -17.35 -16.85 0.86
N ASP A 537 -17.70 -17.22 -0.36
CA ASP A 537 -18.14 -18.58 -0.65
C ASP A 537 -16.94 -19.53 -0.61
N ALA A 538 -17.19 -20.82 -0.33
CA ALA A 538 -16.13 -21.82 -0.27
C ALA A 538 -16.49 -23.11 -1.01
N ILE A 539 -15.51 -23.67 -1.71
CA ILE A 539 -15.52 -25.02 -2.24
C ILE A 539 -14.50 -25.83 -1.44
N LEU A 540 -14.98 -26.88 -0.78
CA LEU A 540 -14.16 -27.80 0.01
C LEU A 540 -14.15 -29.16 -0.66
N ILE A 541 -12.97 -29.75 -0.84
CA ILE A 541 -12.83 -31.12 -1.33
C ILE A 541 -12.18 -31.95 -0.22
N GLU A 542 -12.82 -33.05 0.15
CA GLU A 542 -12.34 -33.95 1.18
C GLU A 542 -12.46 -35.40 0.69
N LEU A 543 -11.40 -36.17 0.88
CA LEU A 543 -11.35 -37.57 0.43
C LEU A 543 -12.13 -38.48 1.38
N VAL A 544 -11.97 -38.27 2.69
CA VAL A 544 -12.43 -39.19 3.74
C VAL A 544 -13.80 -38.73 4.27
N PRO A 545 -14.90 -39.45 4.01
CA PRO A 545 -16.25 -39.02 4.36
C PRO A 545 -16.47 -38.69 5.84
N GLU A 546 -15.75 -39.32 6.75
CA GLU A 546 -15.84 -39.13 8.20
C GLU A 546 -15.53 -37.68 8.62
N TYR A 547 -14.66 -36.98 7.87
CA TYR A 547 -14.34 -35.57 8.12
C TYR A 547 -15.51 -34.63 7.86
N LEU A 548 -16.50 -35.05 7.06
CA LEU A 548 -17.73 -34.28 6.84
C LEU A 548 -18.43 -33.93 8.14
N ASN A 549 -18.39 -34.81 9.15
CA ASN A 549 -18.98 -34.54 10.46
C ASN A 549 -18.28 -33.39 11.18
N ILE A 550 -16.95 -33.28 11.05
CA ILE A 550 -16.16 -32.19 11.62
C ILE A 550 -16.45 -30.89 10.85
N ILE A 551 -16.48 -30.96 9.51
CA ILE A 551 -16.81 -29.83 8.64
C ILE A 551 -18.19 -29.28 9.00
N LYS A 552 -19.22 -30.12 9.11
CA LYS A 552 -20.59 -29.72 9.49
C LYS A 552 -20.70 -29.04 10.86
N LYS A 553 -19.86 -29.45 11.82
CA LYS A 553 -19.83 -28.79 13.14
C LYS A 553 -19.19 -27.40 13.08
N ARG A 554 -18.15 -27.23 12.27
CA ARG A 554 -17.35 -26.00 12.18
C ARG A 554 -17.93 -24.97 11.21
N CYS A 555 -18.52 -25.43 10.12
CA CYS A 555 -19.01 -24.62 9.01
C CYS A 555 -20.53 -24.46 9.12
N LYS A 556 -21.01 -23.23 9.40
CA LYS A 556 -22.42 -22.97 9.67
C LYS A 556 -23.30 -22.91 8.41
N ASN A 557 -22.72 -22.55 7.26
CA ASN A 557 -23.46 -22.23 6.04
C ASN A 557 -23.20 -23.24 4.90
N ILE A 558 -23.23 -24.55 5.22
CA ILE A 558 -23.13 -25.59 4.20
C ILE A 558 -24.40 -25.61 3.36
N LYS A 559 -24.26 -25.25 2.09
CA LYS A 559 -25.33 -25.21 1.09
C LYS A 559 -25.57 -26.60 0.50
N GLU A 560 -24.49 -27.31 0.17
CA GLU A 560 -24.56 -28.56 -0.56
C GLU A 560 -23.41 -29.51 -0.21
N VAL A 561 -23.70 -30.81 -0.24
CA VAL A 561 -22.71 -31.89 -0.09
C VAL A 561 -22.86 -32.84 -1.27
N ILE A 562 -21.80 -33.00 -2.05
CA ILE A 562 -21.78 -33.77 -3.30
C ILE A 562 -20.80 -34.94 -3.13
N ASN A 563 -21.26 -36.17 -3.35
CA ASN A 563 -20.41 -37.35 -3.32
C ASN A 563 -19.94 -37.68 -4.73
N VAL A 564 -18.63 -37.70 -4.95
CA VAL A 564 -18.01 -38.00 -6.24
C VAL A 564 -17.40 -39.39 -6.14
N LYS A 565 -18.08 -40.36 -6.76
CA LYS A 565 -17.62 -41.74 -6.91
C LYS A 565 -16.63 -41.84 -8.05
#